data_AF-A0A0C9YJP4-F1
#
_entry.id   AF-A0A0C9YJP4-F1
#
_cell.length_a   1.000
_cell.length_b   1.000
_cell.length_c   1.000
_cell.angle_alpha   90.00
_cell.angle_beta   90.00
_cell.angle_gamma   90.00
#
_symmetry.space_group_name_H-M   'P 1'
#
loop_
_entity.id
_entity.type
_entity.pdbx_description
1 polymer ?
#
loop_
_entity_poly.entity_id
_entity_poly.type
_entity_poly.pdbx_seq_one_letter_code
_entity_poly.pdbx_strand_id
1 'polypeptide(L)' 'DGILHCDVVEGSFCAETFAQFIEGLLTRMQPFPAPNLVIMMDNCQIHKHGDIQNMIEAR' A
#
# COMPACT_ATOMS: atom_id res chain seq x y z
N ASP A 1 -1.37 17.74 2.80
CA ASP A 1 -2.29 17.19 1.79
C ASP A 1 -1.67 17.25 0.41
N GLY A 2 -1.45 16.07 -0.16
CA GLY A 2 -0.67 15.88 -1.39
C GLY A 2 -0.32 14.40 -1.57
N ILE A 3 0.69 14.12 -2.39
CA ILE A 3 1.18 12.75 -2.61
C ILE A 3 1.94 12.26 -1.37
N LEU A 4 1.48 11.15 -0.77
CA LEU A 4 2.13 10.54 0.40
C LEU A 4 3.30 9.62 -0.01
N HIS A 5 3.10 8.83 -1.06
CA HIS A 5 4.07 7.90 -1.61
C HIS A 5 3.75 7.66 -3.10
N CYS A 6 4.78 7.52 -3.93
CA CYS A 6 4.65 7.23 -5.34
C CYS A 6 5.88 6.45 -5.79
N ASP A 7 5.65 5.40 -6.57
CA ASP A 7 6.68 4.62 -7.25
C ASP A 7 6.47 4.70 -8.76
N VAL A 8 7.57 4.69 -9.51
CA VAL A 8 7.58 4.60 -10.97
C VAL A 8 8.33 3.33 -11.33
N VAL A 9 7.64 2.43 -12.03
CA VAL A 9 8.19 1.13 -12.43
C VAL A 9 8.19 1.04 -13.94
N GLU A 10 9.26 0.46 -14.48
CA GLU A 10 9.34 0.13 -15.91
C GLU A 10 8.47 -1.09 -16.23
N GLY A 11 7.54 -0.95 -17.16
CA GLY A 11 6.64 -2.03 -17.56
C GLY A 11 5.37 -2.16 -16.70
N SER A 12 4.89 -3.40 -16.52
CA SER A 12 3.64 -3.68 -15.83
C SER A 12 3.83 -3.75 -14.31
N PHE A 13 2.81 -3.31 -13.57
CA PHE A 13 2.77 -3.45 -12.11
C PHE A 13 2.10 -4.78 -11.73
N CYS A 14 2.82 -5.66 -11.04
CA CYS A 14 2.33 -6.97 -10.62
C CYS A 14 2.12 -7.03 -9.09
N ALA A 15 1.66 -8.17 -8.58
CA ALA A 15 1.43 -8.35 -7.15
C ALA A 15 2.69 -8.14 -6.30
N GLU A 16 3.86 -8.56 -6.80
CA GLU A 16 5.14 -8.40 -6.09
C GLU A 16 5.57 -6.94 -6.00
N THR A 17 5.57 -6.21 -7.12
CA THR A 17 5.92 -4.77 -7.13
C THR A 17 4.88 -3.94 -6.35
N PHE A 18 3.62 -4.37 -6.34
CA PHE A 18 2.57 -3.75 -5.54
C PHE A 18 2.80 -3.99 -4.04
N ALA A 19 3.22 -5.19 -3.62
CA ALA A 19 3.55 -5.46 -2.23
C ALA A 19 4.69 -4.57 -1.72
N GLN A 20 5.73 -4.35 -2.53
CA GLN A 20 6.84 -3.44 -2.22
C GLN A 20 6.36 -2.00 -2.04
N PHE A 21 5.45 -1.54 -2.91
CA PHE A 21 4.81 -0.22 -2.76
C PHE A 21 4.02 -0.11 -1.44
N ILE A 22 3.26 -1.15 -1.07
CA ILE A 22 2.50 -1.15 0.19
C ILE A 22 3.44 -1.10 1.39
N GLU A 23 4.54 -1.87 1.40
CA GLU A 23 5.56 -1.79 2.45
C GLU A 23 6.06 -0.34 2.62
N GLY A 24 6.42 0.32 1.52
CA GLY A 24 6.84 1.72 1.50
C GLY A 24 5.75 2.70 1.98
N LEU A 25 4.50 2.50 1.57
CA LEU A 25 3.35 3.30 2.00
C LEU A 25 3.11 3.19 3.50
N LEU A 26 3.17 1.96 4.03
CA LEU A 26 2.92 1.69 5.44
C LEU A 26 3.88 2.50 6.32
N THR A 27 5.16 2.62 5.96
CA THR A 27 6.12 3.44 6.74
C THR A 27 5.70 4.90 6.97
N ARG A 28 4.81 5.46 6.13
CA ARG A 28 4.37 6.86 6.19
C ARG A 28 2.98 7.09 6.80
N MET A 29 2.18 6.03 6.95
CA MET A 29 0.90 6.12 7.65
C MET A 29 1.10 6.25 9.17
N GLN A 30 0.09 6.66 9.90
CA GLN A 30 0.17 6.95 11.34
C GLN A 30 -0.84 6.12 12.15
N PRO A 31 -0.64 5.93 13.47
CA PRO A 31 -1.62 5.27 14.34
C PRO A 31 -2.83 6.16 14.62
N PHE A 32 -3.94 5.54 15.03
CA PHE A 32 -5.17 6.26 15.39
C PHE A 32 -4.93 7.16 16.62
N PRO A 33 -5.38 8.44 16.63
CA PRO A 33 -6.27 9.13 15.66
C PRO A 33 -5.55 10.04 14.64
N ALA A 34 -4.25 9.87 14.43
CA ALA A 34 -3.47 10.75 13.57
C ALA A 34 -3.85 10.61 12.07
N PRO A 35 -3.58 11.60 11.20
CA PRO A 35 -3.91 11.49 9.77
C PRO A 35 -3.22 10.32 9.04
N ASN A 36 -3.72 9.96 7.84
CA ASN A 36 -3.17 8.88 6.98
C ASN A 36 -3.29 7.46 7.59
N LEU A 37 -4.51 7.10 8.00
CA LEU A 37 -4.82 5.82 8.67
C LEU A 37 -5.51 4.79 7.79
N VAL A 38 -6.18 5.23 6.72
CA VAL A 38 -7.05 4.39 5.91
C VAL A 38 -6.47 4.28 4.51
N ILE A 39 -6.29 3.05 4.04
CA ILE A 39 -5.95 2.75 2.65
C ILE A 39 -7.25 2.48 1.90
N MET A 40 -7.49 3.23 0.82
CA MET A 40 -8.63 3.03 -0.08
C MET A 40 -8.10 2.76 -1.49
N MET A 41 -8.51 1.64 -2.09
CA MET A 41 -8.03 1.16 -3.39
C MET A 41 -9.21 0.62 -4.19
N ASP A 42 -9.06 0.55 -5.51
CA ASP A 42 -9.99 -0.16 -6.38
C ASP A 42 -9.83 -1.69 -6.25
N ASN A 43 -10.79 -2.42 -6.80
CA ASN A 43 -10.95 -3.87 -6.63
C ASN A 43 -10.08 -4.71 -7.59
N CYS A 44 -8.87 -4.24 -7.92
CA CYS A 44 -7.95 -4.95 -8.80
C CYS A 44 -7.50 -6.28 -8.20
N GLN A 45 -7.31 -7.31 -9.03
CA GLN A 45 -6.96 -8.67 -8.57
C GLN A 45 -5.65 -8.70 -7.79
N ILE A 46 -4.64 -7.93 -8.23
CA ILE A 46 -3.33 -7.90 -7.57
C ILE A 46 -3.37 -7.28 -6.16
N HIS A 47 -4.39 -6.45 -5.85
CA HIS A 47 -4.54 -5.83 -4.52
C HIS A 47 -5.01 -6.82 -3.45
N LYS A 48 -5.52 -7.99 -3.87
CA LYS A 48 -6.08 -9.02 -2.98
C LYS A 48 -5.08 -10.10 -2.60
N HIS A 49 -3.80 -9.92 -2.94
CA HIS A 49 -2.76 -10.88 -2.58
C HIS A 49 -2.68 -11.01 -1.05
N GLY A 50 -2.62 -12.25 -0.53
CA GLY A 50 -2.67 -12.50 0.91
C GLY A 50 -1.55 -11.78 1.68
N ASP A 51 -0.37 -11.65 1.08
CA ASP A 51 0.75 -10.92 1.69
C ASP A 51 0.44 -9.45 1.94
N ILE A 52 -0.33 -8.79 1.08
CA ILE A 52 -0.74 -7.39 1.26
C ILE A 52 -1.62 -7.27 2.51
N GLN A 53 -2.58 -8.18 2.66
CA GLN A 53 -3.45 -8.21 3.83
C GLN A 53 -2.64 -8.46 5.10
N ASN A 54 -1.74 -9.45 5.09
CA ASN A 54 -0.88 -9.77 6.22
C ASN A 54 -0.02 -8.57 6.64
N MET A 55 0.55 -7.81 5.69
CA MET A 55 1.35 -6.62 5.98
C MET A 55 0.52 -5.50 6.64
N ILE A 56 -0.71 -5.30 6.19
CA ILE A 56 -1.61 -4.26 6.74
C ILE A 56 -2.05 -4.64 8.16
N GLU A 57 -2.39 -5.92 8.40
CA GLU A 57 -2.87 -6.41 9.70
C GLU A 57 -1.76 -6.55 10.75
N ALA A 58 -0.51 -6.79 10.35
CA ALA A 58 0.61 -6.96 11.27
C ALA A 58 1.12 -5.66 11.92
N ARG A 59 0.47 -4.53 11.61
CA ARG A 59 0.94 -3.20 11.98
C ARG A 59 0.00 -2.51 12.96
#